data_AF-F4Q7Z6-F1
#
_entry.id   AF-F4Q7Z6-F1
#
_cell.length_a   1.000
_cell.length_b   1.000
_cell.length_c   1.000
_cell.angle_alpha   90.00
_cell.angle_beta   90.00
_cell.angle_gamma   90.00
#
_symmetry.space_group_name_H-M   'P 1'
#
loop_
_entity.id
_entity.type
_entity.pdbx_description
1 polymer ?
#
loop_
_entity_poly.entity_id
_entity_poly.type
_entity_poly.pdbx_seq_one_letter_code
_entity_poly.pdbx_strand_id
1 'polypeptide(L)'
;MSSNSTFYYYLFIVFLSLCIFHTHVGDAQSVLPDDELQSAIWIIRQYGCSFITQTQAGICGSASFTCEDTPTGYHIVLIQITGGPYVYCGDPQSNITTFSFPELTTAYILTGAGVFDSALNVLDKLQNLPKLGYISISDINLRVFPTSFPTGLPLLRTLDLSFAGTSIPPIIAIVESPLLTGLYIKSLLLNDLSSLPLWAVPSLDSIELTFGAPTVPFEININQNSFPVLNYLYVI
;
A
#
# COMPACT_ATOMS: atom_id res chain seq x y z
N MET A 1 -71.30 0.05 31.05
CA MET A 1 -70.48 -0.52 29.96
C MET A 1 -69.81 0.62 29.18
N SER A 2 -68.73 1.21 29.68
CA SER A 2 -67.95 2.21 28.92
C SER A 2 -66.47 2.31 29.33
N SER A 3 -65.99 1.47 30.26
CA SER A 3 -64.64 1.58 30.83
C SER A 3 -63.54 0.85 30.04
N ASN A 4 -63.87 0.06 29.01
CA ASN A 4 -62.87 -0.77 28.34
C ASN A 4 -62.18 -0.06 27.16
N SER A 5 -62.82 0.93 26.52
CA SER A 5 -62.31 1.56 25.29
C SER A 5 -61.04 2.39 25.54
N THR A 6 -61.01 3.16 26.63
CA THR A 6 -59.86 4.00 27.00
C THR A 6 -58.63 3.18 27.34
N PHE A 7 -58.80 2.00 27.97
CA PHE A 7 -57.69 1.13 28.33
C PHE A 7 -56.93 0.58 27.11
N TYR A 8 -57.66 0.12 26.07
CA TYR A 8 -57.04 -0.36 24.84
C TYR A 8 -56.33 0.74 24.05
N TYR A 9 -56.83 1.98 24.12
CA TYR A 9 -56.22 3.13 23.46
C TYR A 9 -54.85 3.48 24.06
N TYR A 10 -54.73 3.50 25.39
CA TYR A 10 -53.44 3.72 26.06
C TYR A 10 -52.47 2.57 25.83
N LEU A 11 -52.95 1.32 25.83
CA LEU A 11 -52.11 0.16 25.56
C LEU A 11 -51.56 0.18 24.13
N PHE A 12 -52.37 0.61 23.15
CA PHE A 12 -51.95 0.77 21.77
C PHE A 12 -50.91 1.89 21.61
N ILE A 13 -51.08 3.04 22.27
CA ILE A 13 -50.09 4.14 22.25
C ILE A 13 -48.76 3.71 22.87
N VAL A 14 -48.78 2.98 23.99
CA VAL A 14 -47.56 2.46 24.63
C VAL A 14 -46.86 1.46 23.71
N PHE A 15 -47.60 0.55 23.06
CA PHE A 15 -47.04 -0.40 22.10
C PHE A 15 -46.46 0.31 20.87
N LEU A 16 -47.15 1.32 20.33
CA LEU A 16 -46.65 2.12 19.21
C LEU A 16 -45.36 2.88 19.59
N SER A 17 -45.31 3.42 20.81
CA SER A 17 -44.12 4.13 21.32
C SER A 17 -42.93 3.19 21.50
N LEU A 18 -43.15 1.97 21.99
CA LEU A 18 -42.11 0.95 22.14
C LEU A 18 -41.57 0.44 20.80
N CYS A 19 -42.42 0.40 19.75
CA CYS A 19 -42.00 0.06 18.40
C CYS A 19 -41.14 1.15 17.76
N ILE A 20 -41.42 2.44 18.03
CA ILE A 20 -40.64 3.56 17.48
C ILE A 20 -39.22 3.62 18.10
N PHE A 21 -39.05 3.17 19.35
CA PHE A 21 -37.72 3.11 19.99
C PHE A 21 -36.88 1.89 19.61
N HIS A 22 -37.44 0.89 18.92
CA HIS A 22 -36.70 -0.32 18.48
C HIS A 22 -36.17 -0.24 17.05
N THR A 23 -36.44 0.83 16.31
CA THR A 23 -35.96 1.00 14.93
C THR A 23 -35.05 2.21 14.82
N HIS A 24 -33.81 2.07 15.28
CA HIS A 24 -32.59 2.74 14.77
C HIS A 24 -31.45 2.60 15.81
N VAL A 25 -31.05 1.36 16.11
CA VAL A 25 -29.61 1.13 16.22
C VAL A 25 -29.18 0.88 14.78
N GLY A 26 -29.04 1.97 14.01
CA GLY A 26 -28.21 1.87 12.83
C GLY A 26 -26.81 1.62 13.38
N ASP A 27 -26.27 0.42 13.14
CA ASP A 27 -24.84 0.19 13.36
C ASP A 27 -24.13 1.39 12.76
N ALA A 28 -23.43 2.15 13.61
CA ALA A 28 -22.67 3.30 13.14
C ALA A 28 -21.67 2.71 12.14
N GLN A 29 -21.91 2.94 10.85
CA GLN A 29 -21.07 2.42 9.79
C GLN A 29 -19.66 2.94 10.06
N SER A 30 -18.71 2.04 10.32
CA SER A 30 -17.34 2.45 10.61
C SER A 30 -16.82 3.29 9.44
N VAL A 31 -16.27 4.47 9.74
CA VAL A 31 -15.90 5.47 8.74
C VAL A 31 -14.38 5.44 8.56
N LEU A 32 -13.93 5.41 7.32
CA LEU A 32 -12.53 5.52 6.98
C LEU A 32 -12.08 6.98 7.21
N PRO A 33 -10.90 7.23 7.82
CA PRO A 33 -10.34 8.58 7.88
C PRO A 33 -10.26 9.24 6.49
N ASP A 34 -10.55 10.54 6.41
CA ASP A 34 -10.63 11.27 5.13
C ASP A 34 -9.30 11.27 4.37
N ASP A 35 -8.19 11.42 5.08
CA ASP A 35 -6.82 11.39 4.55
C ASP A 35 -6.44 10.01 3.98
N GLU A 36 -6.89 8.95 4.64
CA GLU A 36 -6.74 7.57 4.18
C GLU A 36 -7.59 7.32 2.92
N LEU A 37 -8.82 7.84 2.90
CA LEU A 37 -9.72 7.74 1.76
C LEU A 37 -9.12 8.48 0.54
N GLN A 38 -8.59 9.69 0.74
CA GLN A 38 -7.93 10.44 -0.33
C GLN A 38 -6.67 9.73 -0.82
N SER A 39 -5.90 9.09 0.07
CA SER A 39 -4.71 8.29 -0.31
C SER A 39 -5.09 7.13 -1.22
N ALA A 40 -6.17 6.41 -0.92
CA ALA A 40 -6.68 5.35 -1.79
C ALA A 40 -7.18 5.87 -3.14
N ILE A 41 -7.91 7.00 -3.15
CA ILE A 41 -8.38 7.66 -4.38
C ILE A 41 -7.19 8.07 -5.27
N TRP A 42 -6.11 8.56 -4.67
CA TRP A 42 -4.90 8.89 -5.41
C TRP A 42 -4.32 7.68 -6.14
N ILE A 43 -4.21 6.53 -5.45
CA ILE A 43 -3.72 5.27 -6.04
C ILE A 43 -4.63 4.84 -7.19
N ILE A 44 -5.95 4.86 -6.99
CA ILE A 44 -6.95 4.53 -8.01
C ILE A 44 -6.76 5.37 -9.27
N ARG A 45 -6.58 6.68 -9.11
CA ARG A 45 -6.41 7.61 -10.23
C ARG A 45 -5.07 7.44 -10.91
N GLN A 46 -3.98 7.27 -10.14
CA GLN A 46 -2.64 7.10 -10.70
C GLN A 46 -2.56 5.85 -11.57
N TYR A 47 -3.20 4.76 -11.13
CA TYR A 47 -3.17 3.48 -11.82
C TYR A 47 -4.40 3.21 -12.69
N GLY A 48 -5.30 4.20 -12.84
CA GLY A 48 -6.44 4.13 -13.76
C GLY A 48 -7.46 3.05 -13.42
N CYS A 49 -7.68 2.77 -12.13
CA CYS A 49 -8.60 1.74 -11.65
C CYS A 49 -10.07 2.24 -11.70
N SER A 50 -10.54 2.63 -12.88
CA SER A 50 -11.85 3.26 -13.09
C SER A 50 -13.07 2.40 -12.70
N PHE A 51 -12.87 1.09 -12.53
CA PHE A 51 -13.87 0.15 -12.05
C PHE A 51 -14.13 0.28 -10.54
N ILE A 52 -13.27 0.99 -9.80
CA ILE A 52 -13.44 1.26 -8.38
C ILE A 52 -14.14 2.61 -8.21
N THR A 53 -15.32 2.57 -7.59
CA THR A 53 -16.01 3.82 -7.24
C THR A 53 -15.23 4.53 -6.14
N GLN A 54 -14.95 5.83 -6.33
CA GLN A 54 -14.11 6.64 -5.43
C GLN A 54 -14.88 7.13 -4.18
N THR A 55 -15.55 6.21 -3.51
CA THR A 55 -16.22 6.41 -2.22
C THR A 55 -15.74 5.32 -1.26
N GLN A 56 -15.90 5.51 0.05
CA GLN A 56 -15.53 4.49 1.04
C GLN A 56 -16.16 3.13 0.70
N ALA A 57 -17.47 3.09 0.40
CA ALA A 57 -18.15 1.85 0.05
C ALA A 57 -17.62 1.21 -1.24
N GLY A 58 -17.25 2.02 -2.23
CA GLY A 58 -16.66 1.53 -3.48
C GLY A 58 -15.25 0.98 -3.30
N ILE A 59 -14.44 1.65 -2.48
CA ILE A 59 -13.05 1.26 -2.19
C ILE A 59 -13.03 -0.01 -1.34
N CYS A 60 -13.69 0.01 -0.18
CA CYS A 60 -13.74 -1.12 0.76
C CYS A 60 -14.59 -2.29 0.26
N GLY A 61 -15.46 -2.07 -0.73
CA GLY A 61 -16.22 -3.14 -1.41
C GLY A 61 -15.50 -3.71 -2.64
N SER A 62 -14.33 -3.18 -3.01
CA SER A 62 -13.56 -3.67 -4.15
C SER A 62 -12.67 -4.87 -3.78
N ALA A 63 -12.19 -5.61 -4.79
CA ALA A 63 -11.15 -6.63 -4.58
C ALA A 63 -9.74 -6.05 -4.42
N SER A 64 -9.61 -4.72 -4.50
CA SER A 64 -8.32 -4.02 -4.55
C SER A 64 -7.91 -3.38 -3.23
N PHE A 65 -8.84 -3.21 -2.31
CA PHE A 65 -8.58 -2.68 -0.98
C PHE A 65 -9.34 -3.53 0.04
N THR A 66 -8.66 -3.97 1.08
CA THR A 66 -9.30 -4.62 2.23
C THR A 66 -9.37 -3.62 3.37
N CYS A 67 -10.59 -3.33 3.83
CA CYS A 67 -10.85 -2.47 4.96
C CYS A 67 -11.37 -3.29 6.15
N GLU A 68 -10.83 -3.05 7.34
CA GLU A 68 -11.16 -3.81 8.55
C GLU A 68 -11.32 -2.90 9.78
N ASP A 69 -12.14 -3.33 10.73
CA ASP A 69 -12.19 -2.73 12.06
C ASP A 69 -10.96 -3.18 12.86
N THR A 70 -10.09 -2.22 13.17
CA THR A 70 -8.89 -2.41 13.98
C THR A 70 -9.11 -1.76 15.37
N PRO A 71 -8.20 -1.98 16.34
CA PRO A 71 -8.28 -1.29 17.63
C PRO A 71 -8.23 0.26 17.54
N THR A 72 -7.73 0.82 16.43
CA THR A 72 -7.63 2.28 16.23
C THR A 72 -8.76 2.86 15.39
N GLY A 73 -9.62 2.02 14.81
CA GLY A 73 -10.70 2.45 13.91
C GLY A 73 -10.78 1.58 12.65
N TYR A 74 -11.57 2.02 11.69
CA TYR A 74 -11.77 1.32 10.42
C TYR A 74 -10.79 1.82 9.37
N HIS A 75 -9.93 0.93 8.90
CA HIS A 75 -8.76 1.28 8.09
C HIS A 75 -8.55 0.31 6.94
N ILE A 76 -7.82 0.76 5.92
CA ILE A 76 -7.28 -0.08 4.84
C ILE A 76 -6.06 -0.82 5.38
N VAL A 77 -6.15 -2.14 5.45
CA VAL A 77 -5.07 -3.01 5.93
C VAL A 77 -4.27 -3.64 4.78
N LEU A 78 -4.86 -3.70 3.58
CA LEU A 78 -4.23 -4.29 2.40
C LEU A 78 -4.63 -3.54 1.13
N ILE A 79 -3.64 -3.28 0.28
CA ILE A 79 -3.80 -2.75 -1.08
C ILE A 79 -3.33 -3.81 -2.06
N GLN A 80 -4.19 -4.16 -3.02
CA GLN A 80 -3.93 -5.15 -4.06
C GLN A 80 -4.44 -4.65 -5.42
N ILE A 81 -3.61 -3.84 -6.07
CA ILE A 81 -3.84 -3.41 -7.45
C ILE A 81 -3.24 -4.46 -8.37
N THR A 82 -4.09 -5.21 -9.06
CA THR A 82 -3.67 -6.16 -10.10
C THR A 82 -3.91 -5.56 -11.48
N GLY A 83 -2.99 -5.82 -12.41
CA GLY A 83 -2.91 -5.14 -13.68
C GLY A 83 -4.19 -5.11 -14.51
N GLY A 84 -4.28 -4.09 -15.36
CA GLY A 84 -5.31 -3.86 -16.35
C GLY A 84 -4.90 -2.69 -17.26
N PRO A 85 -5.62 -2.44 -18.37
CA PRO A 85 -5.39 -1.23 -19.16
C PRO A 85 -5.60 0.00 -18.29
N TYR A 86 -4.74 1.01 -18.44
CA TYR A 86 -4.96 2.29 -17.79
C TYR A 86 -6.26 2.91 -18.33
N VAL A 87 -7.19 3.27 -17.44
CA VAL A 87 -8.41 3.99 -17.79
C VAL A 87 -8.51 5.25 -16.93
N TYR A 88 -8.56 6.40 -17.59
CA TYR A 88 -8.69 7.68 -16.90
C TYR A 88 -9.93 7.71 -16.00
N CYS A 89 -9.73 8.06 -14.73
CA CYS A 89 -10.79 8.20 -13.73
C CYS A 89 -10.60 9.43 -12.84
N GLY A 90 -9.96 10.47 -13.40
CA GLY A 90 -9.63 11.71 -12.71
C GLY A 90 -8.14 11.83 -12.39
N ASP A 91 -7.73 13.03 -12.02
CA ASP A 91 -6.33 13.36 -11.76
C ASP A 91 -5.95 13.00 -10.31
N PRO A 92 -4.80 12.34 -10.06
CA PRO A 92 -4.27 12.16 -8.71
C PRO A 92 -4.09 13.52 -8.04
N GLN A 93 -4.56 13.63 -6.81
CA GLN A 93 -4.53 14.88 -6.06
C GLN A 93 -3.08 15.30 -5.78
N SER A 94 -2.69 16.48 -6.27
CA SER A 94 -1.30 16.98 -6.19
C SER A 94 -0.85 17.35 -4.78
N ASN A 95 -1.78 17.61 -3.86
CA ASN A 95 -1.50 17.93 -2.47
C ASN A 95 -1.19 16.71 -1.59
N ILE A 96 -1.41 15.48 -2.08
CA ILE A 96 -1.01 14.27 -1.36
C ILE A 96 0.47 14.04 -1.61
N THR A 97 1.29 14.39 -0.63
CA THR A 97 2.75 14.19 -0.67
C THR A 97 3.17 12.88 -0.01
N THR A 98 2.39 12.39 0.96
CA THR A 98 2.56 11.11 1.66
C THR A 98 1.21 10.42 1.78
N PHE A 99 1.20 9.10 1.80
CA PHE A 99 -0.01 8.34 2.05
C PHE A 99 -0.30 8.23 3.55
N SER A 100 -1.57 8.26 3.91
CA SER A 100 -2.04 7.94 5.26
C SER A 100 -2.68 6.56 5.24
N PHE A 101 -1.95 5.54 5.70
CA PHE A 101 -2.51 4.20 5.93
C PHE A 101 -1.91 3.62 7.22
N PRO A 102 -2.38 4.03 8.41
CA PRO A 102 -1.74 3.70 9.69
C PRO A 102 -1.72 2.19 10.00
N GLU A 103 -2.68 1.45 9.42
CA GLU A 103 -2.89 0.03 9.66
C GLU A 103 -2.49 -0.86 8.46
N LEU A 104 -1.93 -0.28 7.39
CA LEU A 104 -1.56 -1.03 6.19
C LEU A 104 -0.42 -2.00 6.47
N THR A 105 -0.64 -3.28 6.18
CA THR A 105 0.38 -4.33 6.32
C THR A 105 1.03 -4.71 5.00
N THR A 106 0.27 -4.58 3.90
CA THR A 106 0.65 -5.08 2.58
C THR A 106 0.28 -4.08 1.48
N ALA A 107 1.28 -3.68 0.69
CA ALA A 107 1.09 -2.91 -0.53
C ALA A 107 1.52 -3.76 -1.73
N TYR A 108 0.56 -4.21 -2.52
CA TYR A 108 0.78 -4.99 -3.74
C TYR A 108 0.22 -4.24 -4.94
N ILE A 109 1.10 -3.72 -5.81
CA ILE A 109 0.72 -2.87 -6.95
C ILE A 109 1.42 -3.39 -8.20
N LEU A 110 0.71 -4.16 -9.01
CA LEU A 110 1.19 -4.64 -10.30
C LEU A 110 0.48 -3.94 -11.44
N THR A 111 1.20 -3.13 -12.20
CA THR A 111 0.65 -2.43 -13.37
C THR A 111 1.45 -2.71 -14.63
N GLY A 112 0.75 -2.91 -15.74
CA GLY A 112 1.35 -3.28 -17.03
C GLY A 112 1.05 -2.32 -18.18
N ALA A 113 0.14 -1.34 -18.00
CA ALA A 113 -0.47 -0.62 -19.11
C ALA A 113 -0.35 0.91 -19.07
N GLY A 114 0.47 1.45 -18.16
CA GLY A 114 0.67 2.89 -17.99
C GLY A 114 0.06 3.44 -16.70
N VAL A 115 0.38 4.69 -16.42
CA VAL A 115 -0.09 5.47 -15.27
C VAL A 115 -0.60 6.83 -15.75
N PHE A 116 -1.33 7.55 -14.92
CA PHE A 116 -1.81 8.90 -15.27
C PHE A 116 -0.65 9.85 -15.55
N ASP A 117 0.30 9.96 -14.61
CA ASP A 117 1.47 10.81 -14.72
C ASP A 117 2.71 10.03 -14.30
N SER A 118 3.65 9.82 -15.23
CA SER A 118 4.90 9.09 -14.99
C SER A 118 5.91 9.88 -14.15
N ALA A 119 5.70 11.19 -13.96
CA ALA A 119 6.48 11.98 -13.01
C ALA A 119 6.06 11.72 -11.56
N LEU A 120 4.86 11.18 -11.32
CA LEU A 120 4.39 10.83 -9.99
C LEU A 120 4.91 9.44 -9.58
N ASN A 121 5.81 9.44 -8.60
CA ASN A 121 6.38 8.21 -8.06
C ASN A 121 5.61 7.76 -6.81
N VAL A 122 5.09 6.55 -6.83
CA VAL A 122 4.37 5.96 -5.68
C VAL A 122 5.28 5.78 -4.46
N LEU A 123 6.58 5.53 -4.68
CA LEU A 123 7.53 5.37 -3.59
C LEU A 123 7.77 6.67 -2.81
N ASP A 124 7.57 7.84 -3.44
CA ASP A 124 7.67 9.12 -2.72
C ASP A 124 6.61 9.21 -1.62
N LYS A 125 5.52 8.45 -1.75
CA LYS A 125 4.35 8.55 -0.86
C LYS A 125 4.28 7.45 0.19
N LEU A 126 4.93 6.30 -0.05
CA LEU A 126 4.99 5.14 0.84
C LEU A 126 6.02 5.34 1.96
N GLN A 127 5.75 6.28 2.86
CA GLN A 127 6.62 6.62 4.00
C GLN A 127 5.81 6.67 5.29
N ASN A 128 6.46 6.43 6.43
CA ASN A 128 5.83 6.51 7.76
C ASN A 128 4.59 5.60 7.92
N LEU A 129 4.66 4.39 7.36
CA LEU A 129 3.60 3.37 7.45
C LEU A 129 4.05 2.31 8.47
N PRO A 130 3.67 2.44 9.76
CA PRO A 130 4.31 1.74 10.87
C PRO A 130 4.06 0.22 10.84
N LYS A 131 3.00 -0.23 10.16
CA LYS A 131 2.62 -1.64 10.06
C LYS A 131 3.00 -2.29 8.74
N LEU A 132 3.50 -1.53 7.77
CA LEU A 132 3.76 -2.01 6.42
C LEU A 132 4.95 -2.98 6.45
N GLY A 133 4.65 -4.26 6.22
CA GLY A 133 5.62 -5.34 6.26
C GLY A 133 6.01 -5.87 4.89
N TYR A 134 5.17 -5.65 3.88
CA TYR A 134 5.36 -6.20 2.55
C TYR A 134 5.04 -5.16 1.49
N ILE A 135 6.00 -4.91 0.61
CA ILE A 135 5.84 -4.07 -0.58
C ILE A 135 6.21 -4.92 -1.80
N SER A 136 5.27 -5.06 -2.74
CA SER A 136 5.55 -5.55 -4.09
C SER A 136 4.98 -4.57 -5.10
N ILE A 137 5.85 -3.91 -5.87
CA ILE A 137 5.44 -2.93 -6.89
C ILE A 137 6.09 -3.28 -8.22
N SER A 138 5.26 -3.57 -9.22
CA SER A 138 5.67 -3.62 -10.61
C SER A 138 5.08 -2.43 -11.35
N ASP A 139 5.93 -1.45 -11.66
CA ASP A 139 5.54 -0.23 -12.36
C ASP A 139 6.62 0.16 -13.37
N ILE A 140 6.30 0.01 -14.66
CA ILE A 140 7.19 0.35 -15.77
C ILE A 140 7.46 1.85 -15.91
N ASN A 141 6.79 2.70 -15.14
CA ASN A 141 7.00 4.15 -15.12
C ASN A 141 7.84 4.59 -13.91
N LEU A 142 8.08 3.69 -12.96
CA LEU A 142 8.98 3.95 -11.85
C LEU A 142 10.41 4.03 -12.38
N ARG A 143 10.99 5.23 -12.31
CA ARG A 143 12.32 5.56 -12.88
C ARG A 143 13.38 5.83 -11.81
N VAL A 144 12.97 6.35 -10.66
CA VAL A 144 13.84 6.86 -9.62
C VAL A 144 13.44 6.26 -8.29
N PHE A 145 14.41 5.99 -7.45
CA PHE A 145 14.19 5.69 -6.04
C PHE A 145 14.29 6.96 -5.21
N PRO A 146 13.25 7.31 -4.43
CA PRO A 146 13.31 8.45 -3.53
C PRO A 146 14.41 8.27 -2.49
N THR A 147 15.13 9.33 -2.16
CA THR A 147 16.13 9.31 -1.08
C THR A 147 15.52 9.12 0.31
N SER A 148 14.22 9.41 0.46
CA SER A 148 13.43 9.26 1.67
C SER A 148 12.74 7.89 1.81
N PHE A 149 12.89 6.99 0.86
CA PHE A 149 12.28 5.65 0.92
C PHE A 149 13.35 4.59 1.21
N PRO A 150 13.15 3.63 2.12
CA PRO A 150 11.95 3.34 2.94
C PRO A 150 11.93 3.96 4.37
N THR A 151 11.92 5.29 4.52
CA THR A 151 11.84 5.90 5.86
C THR A 151 10.50 5.66 6.54
N GLY A 152 10.55 5.30 7.83
CA GLY A 152 9.36 5.11 8.66
C GLY A 152 8.61 3.81 8.39
N LEU A 153 9.29 2.78 7.86
CA LEU A 153 8.75 1.43 7.62
C LEU A 153 9.40 0.38 8.54
N PRO A 154 9.26 0.49 9.87
CA PRO A 154 10.03 -0.31 10.84
C PRO A 154 9.73 -1.81 10.79
N LEU A 155 8.58 -2.20 10.24
CA LEU A 155 8.16 -3.60 10.09
C LEU A 155 8.42 -4.18 8.70
N LEU A 156 9.03 -3.42 7.77
CA LEU A 156 9.26 -3.89 6.41
C LEU A 156 10.17 -5.13 6.40
N ARG A 157 9.64 -6.24 5.87
CA ARG A 157 10.32 -7.55 5.75
C ARG A 157 10.66 -7.89 4.31
N THR A 158 9.80 -7.49 3.39
CA THR A 158 9.97 -7.78 1.97
C THR A 158 9.79 -6.53 1.14
N LEU A 159 10.78 -6.26 0.31
CA LEU A 159 10.73 -5.25 -0.74
C LEU A 159 10.95 -5.94 -2.09
N ASP A 160 9.90 -6.01 -2.89
CA ASP A 160 9.89 -6.56 -4.24
C ASP A 160 9.53 -5.47 -5.24
N LEU A 161 10.44 -5.12 -6.13
CA LEU A 161 10.27 -4.01 -7.04
C LEU A 161 10.68 -4.40 -8.46
N SER A 162 9.73 -4.26 -9.38
CA SER A 162 9.94 -4.37 -10.82
C SER A 162 9.70 -3.00 -11.45
N PHE A 163 10.75 -2.39 -11.98
CA PHE A 163 10.73 -1.00 -12.44
C PHE A 163 11.59 -0.83 -13.69
N ALA A 164 11.55 0.37 -14.28
CA ALA A 164 12.36 0.71 -15.46
C ALA A 164 13.26 1.92 -15.20
N GLY A 165 13.85 1.96 -14.00
CA GLY A 165 14.90 2.89 -13.64
C GLY A 165 16.28 2.30 -13.88
N THR A 166 17.28 3.16 -14.01
CA THR A 166 18.68 2.77 -14.28
C THR A 166 19.50 2.55 -13.01
N SER A 167 19.02 3.07 -11.87
CA SER A 167 19.68 2.98 -10.58
C SER A 167 18.80 2.29 -9.53
N ILE A 168 19.50 1.74 -8.56
CA ILE A 168 19.01 1.08 -7.34
C ILE A 168 18.65 2.10 -6.24
N PRO A 169 17.87 1.69 -5.23
CA PRO A 169 17.56 2.54 -4.09
C PRO A 169 18.81 2.98 -3.31
N PRO A 170 18.89 4.26 -2.88
CA PRO A 170 19.95 4.70 -1.99
C PRO A 170 19.84 4.01 -0.62
N ILE A 171 20.99 3.57 -0.13
CA ILE A 171 21.12 2.46 0.85
C ILE A 171 20.81 2.89 2.26
N ILE A 172 21.09 4.16 2.56
CA ILE A 172 20.94 4.73 3.90
C ILE A 172 19.52 4.49 4.42
N ALA A 173 18.54 4.52 3.52
CA ALA A 173 17.15 4.29 3.87
C ALA A 173 16.81 2.80 4.11
N ILE A 174 17.52 1.84 3.48
CA ILE A 174 17.28 0.41 3.67
C ILE A 174 17.78 -0.06 5.06
N VAL A 175 18.85 0.55 5.57
CA VAL A 175 19.39 0.26 6.92
C VAL A 175 18.36 0.60 8.03
N GLU A 176 17.43 1.52 7.76
CA GLU A 176 16.35 1.87 8.70
C GLU A 176 15.26 0.78 8.81
N SER A 177 15.32 -0.27 7.98
CA SER A 177 14.41 -1.42 8.01
C SER A 177 15.12 -2.66 8.59
N PRO A 178 15.33 -2.74 9.93
CA PRO A 178 16.13 -3.80 10.56
C PRO A 178 15.54 -5.21 10.43
N LEU A 179 14.30 -5.31 9.97
CA LEU A 179 13.59 -6.57 9.76
C LEU A 179 13.55 -7.01 8.29
N LEU A 180 14.20 -6.26 7.39
CA LEU A 180 14.19 -6.59 5.96
C LEU A 180 14.97 -7.89 5.74
N THR A 181 14.25 -8.93 5.32
CA THR A 181 14.80 -10.26 5.04
C THR A 181 14.82 -10.59 3.56
N GLY A 182 13.92 -10.00 2.77
CA GLY A 182 13.80 -10.24 1.33
C GLY A 182 13.93 -8.96 0.51
N LEU A 183 14.88 -8.96 -0.43
CA LEU A 183 15.09 -7.86 -1.37
C LEU A 183 15.08 -8.41 -2.80
N TYR A 184 14.05 -8.05 -3.57
CA TYR A 184 13.84 -8.50 -4.93
C TYR A 184 13.79 -7.26 -5.83
N ILE A 185 14.80 -7.09 -6.68
CA ILE A 185 14.93 -5.89 -7.52
C ILE A 185 15.06 -6.33 -8.98
N LYS A 186 14.10 -5.90 -9.79
CA LYS A 186 14.04 -6.21 -11.22
C LYS A 186 14.00 -4.93 -12.03
N SER A 187 14.99 -4.73 -12.89
CA SER A 187 14.94 -3.67 -13.91
C SER A 187 15.76 -4.05 -15.13
N LEU A 188 15.13 -3.93 -16.31
CA LEU A 188 15.79 -4.15 -17.59
C LEU A 188 16.77 -3.03 -17.98
N LEU A 189 16.76 -1.92 -17.25
CA LEU A 189 17.59 -0.75 -17.52
C LEU A 189 18.68 -0.55 -16.47
N LEU A 190 18.73 -1.41 -15.46
CA LEU A 190 19.72 -1.28 -14.40
C LEU A 190 21.13 -1.47 -14.95
N ASN A 191 21.99 -0.50 -14.71
CA ASN A 191 23.38 -0.52 -15.17
C ASN A 191 24.40 -0.10 -14.10
N ASP A 192 23.94 0.19 -12.88
CA ASP A 192 24.78 0.57 -11.76
C ASP A 192 24.31 -0.10 -10.44
N LEU A 193 25.23 -0.84 -9.82
CA LEU A 193 25.08 -1.47 -8.50
C LEU A 193 26.08 -0.92 -7.48
N SER A 194 26.91 0.05 -7.85
CA SER A 194 27.99 0.58 -7.00
C SER A 194 27.47 1.19 -5.71
N SER A 195 26.20 1.60 -5.71
CA SER A 195 25.45 2.08 -4.55
C SER A 195 24.66 0.97 -3.84
N LEU A 196 25.05 -0.30 -3.88
CA LEU A 196 24.47 -1.37 -3.03
C LEU A 196 25.56 -1.98 -2.12
N PRO A 197 25.95 -1.33 -1.01
CA PRO A 197 26.67 -1.91 0.10
C PRO A 197 25.68 -2.77 0.89
N LEU A 198 25.28 -3.88 0.28
CA LEU A 198 24.36 -4.82 0.88
C LEU A 198 24.88 -5.41 2.21
N TRP A 199 26.18 -5.23 2.50
CA TRP A 199 26.77 -5.50 3.81
C TRP A 199 26.17 -4.70 4.96
N ALA A 200 25.43 -3.62 4.68
CA ALA A 200 24.82 -2.78 5.70
C ALA A 200 23.47 -3.31 6.22
N VAL A 201 22.92 -4.39 5.65
CA VAL A 201 21.61 -4.96 6.04
C VAL A 201 21.79 -6.38 6.56
N PRO A 202 22.13 -6.56 7.85
CA PRO A 202 22.53 -7.86 8.39
C PRO A 202 21.39 -8.88 8.47
N SER A 203 20.14 -8.45 8.32
CA SER A 203 18.94 -9.30 8.34
C SER A 203 18.60 -9.93 6.99
N LEU A 204 19.25 -9.51 5.89
CA LEU A 204 18.92 -10.03 4.56
C LEU A 204 19.26 -11.52 4.46
N ASP A 205 18.21 -12.30 4.16
CA ASP A 205 18.22 -13.75 3.98
C ASP A 205 18.13 -14.10 2.49
N SER A 206 17.29 -13.38 1.74
CA SER A 206 17.02 -13.63 0.33
C SER A 206 17.22 -12.36 -0.50
N ILE A 207 18.02 -12.50 -1.55
CA ILE A 207 18.27 -11.45 -2.52
C ILE A 207 18.08 -12.00 -3.92
N GLU A 208 17.24 -11.31 -4.69
CA GLU A 208 17.07 -11.54 -6.11
C GLU A 208 17.29 -10.24 -6.85
N LEU A 209 18.24 -10.25 -7.78
CA LEU A 209 18.50 -9.12 -8.65
C LEU A 209 18.37 -9.58 -10.10
N THR A 210 17.43 -9.00 -10.84
CA THR A 210 17.23 -9.28 -12.26
C THR A 210 17.51 -8.02 -13.07
N PHE A 211 18.47 -8.11 -13.98
CA PHE A 211 18.91 -6.98 -14.79
C PHE A 211 18.60 -7.20 -16.27
N GLY A 212 18.63 -6.10 -17.03
CA GLY A 212 18.73 -6.19 -18.49
C GLY A 212 20.15 -6.55 -18.91
N ALA A 213 20.39 -6.65 -20.22
CA ALA A 213 21.75 -6.87 -20.73
C ALA A 213 22.64 -5.65 -20.40
N PRO A 214 23.57 -5.75 -19.44
CA PRO A 214 24.36 -4.61 -19.04
C PRO A 214 25.30 -4.21 -20.18
N THR A 215 25.39 -2.91 -20.48
CA THR A 215 26.30 -2.38 -21.50
C THR A 215 27.72 -2.18 -21.00
N VAL A 216 27.92 -2.27 -19.68
CA VAL A 216 29.20 -2.16 -18.98
C VAL A 216 29.30 -3.28 -17.93
N PRO A 217 30.49 -3.80 -17.64
CA PRO A 217 30.68 -4.71 -16.50
C PRO A 217 30.22 -4.05 -15.20
N PHE A 218 29.49 -4.78 -14.38
CA PHE A 218 29.15 -4.36 -13.02
C PHE A 218 29.90 -5.23 -12.02
N GLU A 219 30.18 -4.67 -10.85
CA GLU A 219 30.86 -5.37 -9.76
C GLU A 219 29.96 -5.35 -8.52
N ILE A 220 29.82 -6.49 -7.87
CA ILE A 220 29.18 -6.61 -6.56
C ILE A 220 30.29 -6.83 -5.54
N ASN A 221 30.52 -5.83 -4.69
CA ASN A 221 31.56 -5.88 -3.67
C ASN A 221 31.06 -6.64 -2.43
N ILE A 222 31.45 -7.90 -2.31
CA ILE A 222 31.18 -8.78 -1.16
C ILE A 222 32.43 -8.84 -0.28
N ASN A 223 32.27 -8.61 1.02
CA ASN A 223 33.33 -8.77 2.02
C ASN A 223 32.87 -9.69 3.17
N GLN A 224 33.75 -9.94 4.13
CA GLN A 224 33.49 -10.84 5.26
C GLN A 224 32.30 -10.44 6.17
N ASN A 225 31.83 -9.20 6.09
CA ASN A 225 30.67 -8.70 6.82
C ASN A 225 29.41 -8.66 5.95
N SER A 226 29.52 -9.00 4.67
CA SER A 226 28.39 -9.04 3.75
C SER A 226 27.48 -10.22 4.09
N PHE A 227 26.20 -9.91 4.33
CA PHE A 227 25.11 -10.88 4.44
C PHE A 227 25.36 -12.05 5.42
N PRO A 228 25.47 -11.78 6.73
CA PRO A 228 25.80 -12.79 7.73
C PRO A 228 24.78 -13.94 7.83
N VAL A 229 23.57 -13.77 7.27
CA VAL A 229 22.47 -14.74 7.34
C VAL A 229 21.88 -15.12 5.96
N LEU A 230 22.57 -14.78 4.86
CA LEU A 230 22.06 -15.03 3.51
C LEU A 230 21.95 -16.52 3.21
N ASN A 231 20.76 -16.99 2.89
CA ASN A 231 20.56 -18.35 2.37
C ASN A 231 20.36 -18.35 0.85
N TYR A 232 19.92 -17.24 0.26
CA TYR A 232 19.59 -17.16 -1.16
C TYR A 232 20.14 -15.90 -1.81
N LEU A 233 20.99 -16.09 -2.83
CA LEU A 233 21.46 -15.05 -3.73
C LEU A 233 21.19 -15.50 -5.17
N TYR A 234 20.38 -14.74 -5.88
CA TYR A 234 20.06 -14.98 -7.28
C TYR A 234 20.27 -13.72 -8.10
N VAL A 235 21.07 -13.83 -9.15
CA VAL A 235 21.44 -12.73 -10.03
C VAL A 235 21.28 -13.19 -11.47
N ILE A 236 20.38 -12.54 -12.22
CA ILE A 236 20.14 -12.75 -13.66
C ILE A 236 20.56 -11.50 -14.43
#